data_AF-A0A4S3MTB2-F1
#
_entry.id   AF-A0A4S3MTB2-F1
#
_cell.length_a   1.000
_cell.length_b   1.000
_cell.length_c   1.000
_cell.angle_alpha   90.00
_cell.angle_beta   90.00
_cell.angle_gamma   90.00
#
_symmetry.space_group_name_H-M   'P 1'
#
loop_
_entity.id
_entity.type
_entity.pdbx_description
1 polymer ?
#
loop_
_entity_poly.entity_id
_entity_poly.type
_entity_poly.pdbx_seq_one_letter_code
_entity_poly.pdbx_strand_id
1 'polypeptide(L)'
;MFDFLSALSARRRQLGEVRALSEADLADLGMTRAQLEFFVTVPQEIPDRMDRMAAVFGLSHADLQASAADYAAMMRACAGCGSLGPCRAFLSGAEGGPEEARGFCPNADALAARAAV
;
A
#
# COMPACT_ATOMS: atom_id res chain seq x y z
N MET A 1 3.14 -11.25 -24.95
CA MET A 1 2.97 -12.63 -24.41
C MET A 1 4.17 -13.08 -23.59
N PHE A 2 5.40 -12.91 -24.10
CA PHE A 2 6.63 -13.14 -23.31
C PHE A 2 6.70 -12.28 -22.04
N ASP A 3 6.32 -11.00 -22.11
CA ASP A 3 6.38 -10.09 -20.95
C ASP A 3 5.46 -10.52 -19.80
N PHE A 4 4.28 -11.05 -20.12
CA PHE A 4 3.34 -11.56 -19.13
C PHE A 4 3.86 -12.83 -18.44
N LEU A 5 4.41 -13.77 -19.20
CA LEU A 5 5.00 -15.00 -18.65
C LEU A 5 6.24 -14.71 -17.80
N SER A 6 7.05 -13.73 -18.22
CA SER A 6 8.20 -13.24 -17.44
C SER A 6 7.77 -12.57 -16.14
N ALA A 7 6.73 -11.72 -16.17
CA ALA A 7 6.18 -11.09 -14.97
C ALA A 7 5.61 -12.12 -13.98
N LEU A 8 4.91 -13.15 -14.49
CA LEU A 8 4.43 -14.26 -13.67
C LEU A 8 5.58 -15.09 -13.06
N SER A 9 6.63 -15.36 -13.84
CA SER A 9 7.82 -16.08 -13.37
C SER A 9 8.57 -15.32 -12.28
N ALA A 10 8.80 -14.02 -12.48
CA ALA A 10 9.42 -13.14 -11.51
C ALA A 10 8.63 -13.11 -10.20
N ARG A 11 7.31 -12.95 -10.28
CA ARG A 11 6.43 -12.94 -9.11
C ARG A 11 6.40 -14.28 -8.37
N ARG A 12 6.44 -15.40 -9.11
CA ARG A 12 6.56 -16.73 -8.51
C ARG A 12 7.89 -16.90 -7.78
N ARG A 13 8.99 -16.36 -8.33
CA ARG A 13 10.31 -16.37 -7.69
C ARG A 13 10.30 -15.55 -6.39
N GLN A 14 9.79 -14.33 -6.43
CA GLN A 14 9.68 -13.46 -5.24
C GLN A 14 8.83 -14.11 -4.14
N LEU A 15 7.73 -14.78 -4.49
CA LEU A 15 6.94 -15.55 -3.52
C LEU A 15 7.73 -16.73 -2.93
N GLY A 16 8.54 -17.40 -3.73
CA GLY A 16 9.45 -18.44 -3.25
C GLY A 16 10.48 -17.91 -2.25
N GLU A 17 11.04 -16.74 -2.51
CA GLU A 17 11.98 -16.04 -1.62
C GLU A 17 11.31 -15.65 -0.30
N VAL A 18 10.11 -15.04 -0.34
CA VAL A 18 9.33 -14.71 0.86
C VAL A 18 8.99 -15.95 1.69
N ARG A 19 8.69 -17.07 1.05
CA ARG A 19 8.41 -18.35 1.75
C ARG A 19 9.65 -18.99 2.35
N ALA A 20 10.83 -18.68 1.81
CA ALA A 20 12.10 -19.19 2.31
C ALA A 20 12.65 -18.37 3.50
N LEU A 21 12.16 -17.14 3.72
CA LEU A 21 12.54 -16.32 4.88
C LEU A 21 12.24 -17.05 6.19
N SER A 22 13.16 -16.97 7.15
CA SER A 22 12.95 -17.48 8.50
C SER A 22 11.98 -16.59 9.29
N GLU A 23 11.48 -17.08 10.42
CA GLU A 23 10.67 -16.26 11.33
C GLU A 23 11.48 -15.10 11.94
N ALA A 24 12.80 -15.24 12.07
CA ALA A 24 13.68 -14.15 12.51
C ALA A 24 13.76 -13.05 11.45
N ASP A 25 13.94 -13.40 10.18
CA ASP A 25 13.95 -12.43 9.07
C ASP A 25 12.61 -11.66 9.00
N LEU A 26 11.50 -12.35 9.23
CA LEU A 26 10.16 -11.76 9.28
C LEU A 26 9.99 -10.81 10.49
N ALA A 27 10.53 -11.19 11.65
CA ALA A 27 10.52 -10.37 12.85
C ALA A 27 11.36 -9.10 12.67
N ASP A 28 12.52 -9.17 12.02
CA ASP A 28 13.38 -8.02 11.70
C ASP A 28 12.66 -7.03 10.76
N LEU A 29 11.82 -7.54 9.87
CA LEU A 29 10.95 -6.72 9.01
C LEU A 29 9.69 -6.19 9.72
N GLY A 30 9.41 -6.66 10.93
CA GLY A 30 8.17 -6.35 11.66
C GLY A 30 6.91 -6.82 10.95
N MET A 31 7.00 -7.86 10.12
CA MET A 31 5.89 -8.36 9.29
C MET A 31 5.66 -9.86 9.48
N THR A 32 4.40 -10.26 9.49
CA THR A 32 4.04 -11.67 9.30
C THR A 32 4.28 -12.09 7.85
N ARG A 33 4.52 -13.39 7.64
CA ARG A 33 4.65 -13.97 6.29
C ARG A 33 3.47 -13.62 5.38
N ALA A 34 2.25 -13.67 5.91
CA ALA A 34 1.04 -13.35 5.18
C ALA A 34 0.97 -11.87 4.75
N GLN A 35 1.50 -10.95 5.56
CA GLN A 35 1.62 -9.54 5.17
C GLN A 35 2.64 -9.37 4.03
N LEU A 36 3.80 -10.02 4.14
CA LEU A 36 4.85 -9.91 3.13
C LEU A 36 4.45 -10.55 1.79
N GLU A 37 3.77 -11.70 1.80
CA GLU A 37 3.19 -12.31 0.60
C GLU A 37 2.13 -11.41 -0.06
N PHE A 38 1.31 -10.73 0.74
CA PHE A 38 0.35 -9.76 0.22
C PHE A 38 1.06 -8.61 -0.52
N PHE A 39 2.15 -8.07 0.03
CA PHE A 39 2.93 -7.01 -0.65
C PHE A 39 3.55 -7.47 -1.96
N VAL A 40 4.13 -8.67 -2.02
CA VAL A 40 4.71 -9.21 -3.26
C VAL A 40 3.63 -9.48 -4.32
N THR A 41 2.39 -9.68 -3.89
CA THR A 41 1.27 -10.01 -4.78
C THR A 41 0.33 -8.85 -5.08
N VAL A 42 0.46 -7.71 -4.42
CA VAL A 42 -0.39 -6.56 -4.75
C VAL A 42 0.01 -5.97 -6.12
N PRO A 43 -0.94 -5.61 -7.00
CA PRO A 43 -0.62 -4.86 -8.22
C PRO A 43 0.08 -3.53 -7.87
N GLN A 44 1.08 -3.11 -8.66
CA GLN A 44 1.85 -1.87 -8.42
C GLN A 44 0.99 -0.61 -8.41
N GLU A 45 -0.19 -0.62 -9.05
CA GLU A 45 -1.15 0.48 -8.96
C GLU A 45 -1.58 0.79 -7.51
N ILE A 46 -1.62 -0.22 -6.63
CA ILE A 46 -2.06 -0.03 -5.25
C ILE A 46 -1.05 0.78 -4.41
N PRO A 47 0.26 0.44 -4.35
CA PRO A 47 1.23 1.27 -3.66
C PRO A 47 1.34 2.67 -4.26
N ASP A 48 1.34 2.81 -5.60
CA ASP A 48 1.35 4.13 -6.24
C ASP A 48 0.16 5.00 -5.83
N ARG A 49 -1.03 4.39 -5.76
CA ARG A 49 -2.25 5.07 -5.30
C ARG A 49 -2.18 5.43 -3.82
N MET A 50 -1.58 4.58 -2.98
CA MET A 50 -1.38 4.86 -1.56
C MET A 50 -0.46 6.07 -1.37
N ASP A 51 0.67 6.10 -2.09
CA ASP A 51 1.65 7.19 -1.99
C ASP A 51 1.03 8.52 -2.41
N ARG A 52 0.27 8.52 -3.52
CA ARG A 52 -0.48 9.70 -3.96
C ARG A 52 -1.52 10.15 -2.95
N MET A 53 -2.25 9.22 -2.33
CA MET A 53 -3.23 9.55 -1.30
C MET A 53 -2.55 10.07 -0.02
N ALA A 54 -1.42 9.51 0.38
CA ALA A 54 -0.66 9.98 1.54
C ALA A 54 -0.13 11.41 1.35
N ALA A 55 0.30 11.74 0.13
CA ALA A 55 0.74 13.10 -0.22
C ALA A 55 -0.37 14.16 -0.03
N VAL A 56 -1.65 13.80 -0.17
CA VAL A 56 -2.78 14.70 0.13
C VAL A 56 -2.82 15.10 1.61
N PHE A 57 -2.32 14.24 2.50
CA PHE A 57 -2.18 14.51 3.93
C PHE A 57 -0.80 15.08 4.30
N GLY A 58 0.06 15.37 3.31
CA GLY A 58 1.41 15.87 3.55
C GLY A 58 2.43 14.80 3.95
N LEU A 59 2.11 13.52 3.78
CA LEU A 59 2.99 12.40 4.14
C LEU A 59 3.86 11.95 2.95
N SER A 60 5.10 11.60 3.23
CA SER A 60 6.01 10.92 2.31
C SER A 60 5.86 9.41 2.38
N HIS A 61 6.46 8.69 1.41
CA HIS A 61 6.54 7.23 1.46
C HIS A 61 7.29 6.72 2.69
N ALA A 62 8.32 7.44 3.15
CA ALA A 62 9.07 7.07 4.35
C ALA A 62 8.18 7.14 5.61
N ASP A 63 7.28 8.12 5.69
CA ASP A 63 6.34 8.25 6.81
C ASP A 63 5.33 7.09 6.84
N LEU A 64 4.93 6.59 5.66
CA LEU A 64 4.10 5.40 5.57
C LEU A 64 4.84 4.15 6.09
N GLN A 65 6.15 4.04 5.81
CA GLN A 65 6.97 2.88 6.17
C GLN A 65 7.51 2.90 7.60
N ALA A 66 7.31 3.98 8.36
CA ALA A 66 7.73 4.07 9.75
C ALA A 66 7.14 2.96 10.65
N SER A 67 6.01 2.37 10.23
CA SER A 67 5.41 1.18 10.84
C SER A 67 4.98 0.19 9.76
N ALA A 68 5.75 -0.88 9.60
CA ALA A 68 5.49 -1.94 8.64
C ALA A 68 4.10 -2.59 8.83
N ALA A 69 3.69 -2.80 10.08
CA ALA A 69 2.40 -3.39 10.41
C ALA A 69 1.23 -2.50 9.99
N ASP A 70 1.33 -1.19 10.25
CA ASP A 70 0.29 -0.24 9.89
C ASP A 70 0.22 -0.02 8.39
N TYR A 71 1.38 0.08 7.73
CA TYR A 71 1.45 0.18 6.28
C TYR A 71 0.78 -1.02 5.62
N ALA A 72 1.03 -2.23 6.12
CA ALA A 72 0.39 -3.45 5.65
C ALA A 72 -1.14 -3.41 5.82
N ALA A 73 -1.63 -2.92 6.97
CA ALA A 73 -3.05 -2.78 7.24
C ALA A 73 -3.71 -1.77 6.28
N MET A 74 -3.11 -0.59 6.12
CA MET A 74 -3.60 0.45 5.20
C MET A 74 -3.62 -0.04 3.76
N MET A 75 -2.57 -0.74 3.32
CA MET A 75 -2.47 -1.30 1.98
C MET A 75 -3.55 -2.35 1.71
N ARG A 76 -3.85 -3.20 2.70
CA ARG A 76 -4.96 -4.17 2.62
C ARG A 76 -6.31 -3.46 2.49
N ALA A 77 -6.55 -2.43 3.31
CA ALA A 77 -7.78 -1.63 3.26
C ALA A 77 -7.92 -0.90 1.91
N CYS A 78 -6.82 -0.36 1.38
CA CYS A 78 -6.80 0.30 0.08
C CYS A 78 -7.08 -0.69 -1.06
N ALA A 79 -6.42 -1.84 -1.09
CA ALA A 79 -6.60 -2.85 -2.14
C ALA A 79 -8.04 -3.36 -2.22
N GLY A 80 -8.72 -3.49 -1.06
CA GLY A 80 -10.09 -3.96 -0.97
C GLY A 80 -11.16 -2.86 -1.03
N CYS A 81 -10.80 -1.58 -1.16
CA CYS A 81 -11.80 -0.51 -1.09
C CYS A 81 -12.67 -0.47 -2.36
N GLY A 82 -13.98 -0.29 -2.19
CA GLY A 82 -14.93 -0.14 -3.30
C GLY A 82 -14.90 1.25 -3.96
N SER A 83 -14.16 2.21 -3.40
CA SER A 83 -14.16 3.62 -3.78
C SER A 83 -13.21 3.96 -4.94
N LEU A 84 -12.92 3.02 -5.84
CA LEU A 84 -11.89 3.19 -6.88
C LEU A 84 -12.18 4.37 -7.84
N GLY A 85 -13.44 4.50 -8.28
CA GLY A 85 -13.86 5.57 -9.20
C GLY A 85 -13.65 6.96 -8.59
N PRO A 86 -14.27 7.26 -7.43
CA PRO A 86 -14.05 8.52 -6.71
C PRO A 86 -12.58 8.78 -6.40
N CYS A 87 -11.83 7.75 -5.96
CA CYS A 87 -10.41 7.89 -5.64
C CYS A 87 -9.57 8.28 -6.86
N ARG A 88 -9.80 7.67 -8.03
CA ARG A 88 -9.09 8.03 -9.25
C ARG A 88 -9.43 9.44 -9.71
N ALA A 89 -10.72 9.82 -9.66
CA ALA A 89 -11.16 11.16 -10.02
C ALA A 89 -10.50 12.21 -9.10
N PHE A 90 -10.57 11.99 -7.78
CA PHE A 90 -9.94 12.83 -6.76
C PHE A 90 -8.43 12.99 -6.99
N LEU A 91 -7.69 11.87 -7.12
CA LEU A 91 -6.24 11.91 -7.31
C LEU A 91 -5.82 12.49 -8.68
N SER A 92 -6.72 12.50 -9.67
CA SER A 92 -6.47 13.12 -10.98
C SER A 92 -6.77 14.62 -11.00
N GLY A 93 -7.54 15.11 -10.03
CA GLY A 93 -7.79 16.53 -9.84
C GLY A 93 -6.54 17.25 -9.34
N ALA A 94 -6.36 18.50 -9.75
CA ALA A 94 -5.29 19.36 -9.23
C ALA A 94 -5.64 19.96 -7.85
N GLU A 95 -6.91 19.86 -7.44
CA GLU A 95 -7.43 20.43 -6.20
C GLU A 95 -8.24 19.38 -5.45
N GLY A 96 -7.88 19.15 -4.19
CA GLY A 96 -8.48 18.17 -3.30
C GLY A 96 -7.68 18.08 -2.00
N GLY A 97 -8.36 18.12 -0.87
CA GLY A 97 -7.73 18.18 0.45
C GLY A 97 -8.06 16.97 1.35
N PRO A 98 -7.43 16.88 2.53
CA PRO A 98 -7.72 15.85 3.52
C PRO A 98 -9.20 15.68 3.86
N GLU A 99 -9.97 16.77 3.89
CA GLU A 99 -11.40 16.75 4.22
C GLU A 99 -12.22 16.00 3.16
N GLU A 100 -11.96 16.26 1.88
CA GLU A 100 -12.65 15.57 0.78
C GLU A 100 -12.28 14.09 0.72
N ALA A 101 -11.00 13.75 0.95
CA ALA A 101 -10.53 12.37 1.02
C ALA A 101 -11.26 11.56 2.12
N ARG A 102 -11.60 12.18 3.27
CA ARG A 102 -12.37 11.53 4.34
C ARG A 102 -13.76 11.08 3.89
N GLY A 103 -14.32 11.67 2.84
CA GLY A 103 -15.62 11.29 2.30
C GLY A 103 -15.67 9.90 1.66
N PHE A 104 -14.53 9.32 1.27
CA PHE A 104 -14.51 8.03 0.55
C PHE A 104 -13.32 7.11 0.86
N CYS A 105 -12.21 7.64 1.38
CA CYS A 105 -10.98 6.88 1.59
C CYS A 105 -10.99 6.20 2.97
N PRO A 106 -10.91 4.87 3.05
CA PRO A 106 -10.92 4.17 4.35
C PRO A 106 -9.66 4.42 5.19
N ASN A 107 -8.59 4.92 4.59
CA ASN A 107 -7.34 5.24 5.28
C ASN A 107 -7.24 6.70 5.70
N ALA A 108 -8.23 7.55 5.41
CA ALA A 108 -8.12 8.99 5.64
C ALA A 108 -7.80 9.34 7.09
N ASP A 109 -8.47 8.71 8.06
CA ASP A 109 -8.23 8.96 9.47
C ASP A 109 -6.84 8.45 9.91
N ALA A 110 -6.43 7.29 9.39
CA ALA A 110 -5.10 6.73 9.66
C ALA A 110 -3.97 7.61 9.09
N LEU A 111 -4.16 8.19 7.90
CA LEU A 111 -3.23 9.13 7.29
C LEU A 111 -3.20 10.46 8.05
N ALA A 112 -4.36 11.01 8.40
CA ALA A 112 -4.43 12.24 9.18
C ALA A 112 -3.77 12.11 10.56
N ALA A 113 -3.96 10.98 11.25
CA ALA A 113 -3.34 10.74 12.55
C ALA A 113 -1.80 10.72 12.45
N ARG A 114 -1.25 10.23 11.33
CA ARG A 114 0.20 10.20 11.08
C ARG A 114 0.77 11.58 10.74
N ALA A 115 -0.01 12.40 10.03
CA ALA A 115 0.41 13.76 9.66
C ALA A 115 0.41 14.75 10.84
N ALA A 116 -0.22 14.39 11.96
CA ALA A 116 -0.31 15.23 13.16
C ALA A 116 0.83 15.01 14.17
N VAL A 117 1.78 14.12 13.85
CA VAL A 117 2.95 13.77 14.68
C VAL A 117 4.17 14.50 14.16
#